data_AF-S6TDQ3-F1
#
_entry.id   AF-S6TDQ3-F1
#
_cell.length_a   1.000
_cell.length_b   1.000
_cell.length_c   1.000
_cell.angle_alpha   90.00
_cell.angle_beta   90.00
_cell.angle_gamma   90.00
#
_symmetry.space_group_name_H-M   'P 1'
#
loop_
_entity.id
_entity.type
_entity.pdbx_description
1 polymer ?
#
loop_
_entity_poly.entity_id
_entity_poly.type
_entity_poly.pdbx_seq_one_letter_code
_entity_poly.pdbx_strand_id
1 'polypeptide(L)'
;MQLQDDQPCPVCGSVEHPWHQPEALLESLTQHDDNEQASAQKAVDLLTEQRNQLREQVGGVIARQKELLRQHEQMLERHQALAPDLEAHPLAAQLLDRDADKRDGWLSQQLSQLNEVIARDEQRQQALLTLQKDAARLQQQLQAATDASQTAARHVAEQLKQLDADQQRLEEELTAFTPLVSPQVLEGLRSDASATVMQLEQQITQRLDQLEQQTEEQQEQRERQQNIEKQQIEQQARLQRQGELALEVTRLAAQQQASQQALTGLLG
;
A
#
# COMPACT_ATOMS: atom_id res chain seq x y z
N MET A 1 107.10 99.17 38.42
CA MET A 1 106.81 99.41 39.84
C MET A 1 106.55 98.06 40.48
N GLN A 2 107.46 97.59 41.34
CA GLN A 2 107.20 96.44 42.20
C GLN A 2 106.39 96.97 43.38
N LEU A 3 105.13 96.53 43.50
CA LEU A 3 104.24 96.87 44.61
C LEU A 3 104.39 95.77 45.67
N GLN A 4 104.69 96.19 46.90
CA GLN A 4 104.83 95.31 48.07
C GLN A 4 103.45 94.98 48.64
N ASP A 5 103.33 93.80 49.26
CA ASP A 5 102.11 93.31 49.91
C ASP A 5 101.63 94.26 51.03
N ASP A 6 100.31 94.28 51.28
CA ASP A 6 99.58 95.05 52.32
C ASP A 6 99.37 96.57 52.10
N GLN A 7 99.49 97.09 50.88
CA GLN A 7 98.97 98.43 50.54
C GLN A 7 97.53 98.33 49.99
N PRO A 8 96.61 99.23 50.41
CA PRO A 8 95.24 99.25 49.92
C PRO A 8 95.22 99.52 48.41
N CYS A 9 94.39 98.76 47.69
CA CYS A 9 94.30 98.86 46.24
C CYS A 9 94.03 100.31 45.79
N PRO A 10 94.83 100.92 44.89
CA PRO A 10 94.72 102.34 44.54
C PRO A 10 93.44 102.69 43.76
N VAL A 11 92.61 101.69 43.40
CA VAL A 11 91.33 101.89 42.70
C VAL A 11 90.13 101.77 43.66
N CYS A 12 90.16 100.85 44.63
CA CYS A 12 89.01 100.59 45.51
C CYS A 12 89.26 100.85 47.01
N GLY A 13 90.50 101.08 47.42
CA GLY A 13 90.88 101.35 48.82
C GLY A 13 90.76 100.16 49.78
N SER A 14 90.45 98.94 49.32
CA SER A 14 90.40 97.76 50.19
C SER A 14 91.78 97.16 50.44
N VAL A 15 92.01 96.72 51.67
CA VAL A 15 93.24 96.04 52.12
C VAL A 15 93.21 94.55 51.73
N GLU A 16 92.01 93.97 51.62
CA GLU A 16 91.77 92.67 51.02
C GLU A 16 91.23 92.88 49.61
N HIS A 17 92.14 93.00 48.64
CA HIS A 17 91.78 93.11 47.23
C HIS A 17 92.20 91.82 46.50
N PRO A 18 91.39 91.28 45.57
CA PRO A 18 91.66 89.99 44.93
C PRO A 18 92.97 89.89 44.13
N TRP A 19 93.70 91.01 43.94
CA TRP A 19 95.01 91.03 43.30
C TRP A 19 96.15 90.61 44.25
N HIS A 20 95.92 90.66 45.57
CA HIS A 20 96.89 90.29 46.61
C HIS A 20 96.99 88.76 46.81
N GLN A 21 96.09 87.99 46.19
CA GLN A 21 96.14 86.53 46.10
C GLN A 21 95.77 86.09 44.67
N PRO A 22 96.66 86.32 43.68
CA PRO A 22 96.38 86.01 42.28
C PRO A 22 96.10 84.51 42.08
N GLU A 23 96.67 83.62 42.89
CA GLU A 23 96.37 82.19 42.85
C GLU A 23 94.91 81.89 43.25
N ALA A 24 94.35 82.55 44.26
CA ALA A 24 92.99 82.33 44.72
C ALA A 24 91.93 82.86 43.72
N LEU A 25 92.21 83.99 43.06
CA LEU A 25 91.34 84.51 42.00
C LEU A 25 91.36 83.57 40.78
N LEU A 26 92.54 83.11 40.36
CA LEU A 26 92.66 82.14 39.27
C LEU A 26 91.95 80.83 39.61
N GLU A 27 92.11 80.32 40.83
CA GLU A 27 91.42 79.11 41.30
C GLU A 27 89.89 79.28 41.31
N SER A 28 89.39 80.44 41.73
CA SER A 28 87.95 80.76 41.70
C SER A 28 87.39 80.90 40.28
N LEU A 29 88.17 81.47 39.34
CA LEU A 29 87.79 81.59 37.94
C LEU A 29 87.82 80.21 37.27
N THR A 30 88.85 79.40 37.51
CA THR A 30 88.87 78.01 37.02
C THR A 30 87.73 77.19 37.59
N GLN A 31 87.38 77.38 38.87
CA GLN A 31 86.24 76.68 39.48
C GLN A 31 84.90 77.18 38.93
N HIS A 32 84.79 78.46 38.59
CA HIS A 32 83.61 79.01 37.92
C HIS A 32 83.48 78.46 36.50
N ASP A 33 84.56 78.47 35.72
CA ASP A 33 84.60 77.92 34.37
C ASP A 33 84.29 76.40 34.37
N ASP A 34 84.83 75.64 35.33
CA ASP A 34 84.53 74.22 35.50
C ASP A 34 83.05 73.99 35.85
N ASN A 35 82.46 74.86 36.70
CA ASN A 35 81.05 74.79 37.05
C ASN A 35 80.13 75.18 35.88
N GLU A 36 80.49 76.20 35.11
CA GLU A 36 79.76 76.60 33.91
C GLU A 36 79.84 75.50 32.84
N GLN A 37 81.02 74.92 32.61
CA GLN A 37 81.21 73.79 31.71
C GLN A 37 80.39 72.58 32.16
N ALA A 38 80.41 72.23 33.45
CA ALA A 38 79.62 71.12 33.99
C ALA A 38 78.11 71.38 33.88
N SER A 39 77.66 72.63 34.06
CA SER A 39 76.26 73.03 33.91
C SER A 39 75.80 72.95 32.45
N ALA A 40 76.63 73.47 31.52
CA ALA A 40 76.37 73.38 30.09
C ALA A 40 76.34 71.92 29.61
N GLN A 41 77.27 71.09 30.10
CA GLN A 41 77.30 69.66 29.78
C GLN A 41 76.02 68.95 30.25
N LYS A 42 75.57 69.20 31.49
CA LYS A 42 74.31 68.65 32.01
C LYS A 42 73.10 69.10 31.18
N ALA A 43 73.07 70.36 30.74
CA ALA A 43 71.99 70.86 29.89
C ALA A 43 71.98 70.17 28.51
N VAL A 44 73.16 69.95 27.92
CA VAL A 44 73.31 69.19 26.67
C VAL A 44 72.87 67.74 26.84
N ASP A 45 73.23 67.10 27.95
CA ASP A 45 72.85 65.72 28.24
C ASP A 45 71.32 65.59 28.40
N LEU A 46 70.68 66.51 29.14
CA LEU A 46 69.23 66.55 29.32
C LEU A 46 68.49 66.76 27.99
N LEU A 47 68.92 67.72 27.18
CA LEU A 47 68.34 67.98 25.87
C LEU A 47 68.57 66.81 24.91
N THR A 48 69.71 66.13 25.02
CA THR A 48 70.01 64.92 24.24
C THR A 48 69.06 63.79 24.60
N GLU A 49 68.80 63.59 25.89
CA GLU A 49 67.86 62.58 26.38
C GLU A 49 66.43 62.90 25.95
N GLN A 50 65.96 64.15 26.12
CA GLN A 50 64.64 64.57 25.63
C GLN A 50 64.49 64.39 24.13
N ARG A 51 65.52 64.74 23.35
CA ARG A 51 65.54 64.51 21.90
C ARG A 51 65.46 63.03 21.56
N ASN A 52 66.14 62.17 22.31
CA ASN A 52 66.10 60.72 22.08
C ASN A 52 64.71 60.16 22.41
N GLN A 53 64.09 60.58 23.51
CA GLN A 53 62.72 60.20 23.88
C GLN A 53 61.70 60.66 22.84
N LEU A 54 61.79 61.91 22.37
CA LEU A 54 60.92 62.41 21.30
C LEU A 54 61.12 61.65 19.98
N ARG A 55 62.35 61.26 19.64
CA ARG A 55 62.62 60.44 18.45
C ARG A 55 62.00 59.06 18.55
N GLU A 56 62.05 58.43 19.72
CA GLU A 56 61.41 57.14 19.95
C GLU A 56 59.88 57.25 19.86
N GLN A 57 59.29 58.28 20.49
CA GLN A 57 57.84 58.53 20.42
C GLN A 57 57.37 58.79 18.99
N VAL A 58 58.07 59.65 18.25
CA VAL A 58 57.77 59.93 16.83
C VAL A 58 57.96 58.67 15.99
N GLY A 59 59.01 57.89 16.23
CA GLY A 59 59.22 56.59 15.57
C GLY A 59 58.06 55.62 15.81
N GLY A 60 57.57 55.54 17.05
CA GLY A 60 56.42 54.73 17.43
C GLY A 60 55.11 55.19 16.77
N VAL A 61 54.86 56.50 16.71
CA VAL A 61 53.69 57.08 16.03
C VAL A 61 53.75 56.80 14.53
N ILE A 62 54.90 56.98 13.88
CA ILE A 62 55.09 56.68 12.45
C ILE A 62 54.85 55.19 12.18
N ALA A 63 55.34 54.28 13.03
CA ALA A 63 55.10 52.85 12.87
C ALA A 63 53.60 52.50 12.97
N ARG A 64 52.89 53.07 13.95
CA ARG A 64 51.43 52.89 14.10
C ARG A 64 50.67 53.44 12.91
N GLN A 65 51.04 54.62 12.39
CA GLN A 65 50.41 55.21 11.23
C GLN A 65 50.57 54.33 9.98
N LYS A 66 51.78 53.81 9.74
CA LYS A 66 52.04 52.90 8.60
C LYS A 66 51.21 51.62 8.70
N GLU A 67 51.07 51.06 9.89
CA GLU A 67 50.25 49.87 10.10
C GLU A 67 48.76 50.16 9.86
N LEU A 68 48.23 51.29 10.34
CA LEU A 68 46.85 51.69 10.08
C LEU A 68 46.58 51.94 8.59
N LEU A 69 47.52 52.54 7.87
CA LEU A 69 47.41 52.73 6.42
C LEU A 69 47.34 51.39 5.69
N ARG A 70 48.23 50.45 6.04
CA ARG A 70 48.23 49.10 5.47
C ARG A 70 46.91 48.37 5.74
N GLN A 71 46.37 48.51 6.94
CA GLN A 71 45.07 47.94 7.30
C GLN A 71 43.94 48.58 6.50
N HIS A 72 43.96 49.89 6.29
CA HIS A 72 42.95 50.60 5.49
C HIS A 72 42.99 50.18 4.02
N GLU A 73 44.17 50.08 3.42
CA GLU A 73 44.36 49.59 2.05
C GLU A 73 43.82 48.18 1.89
N GLN A 74 44.16 47.28 2.82
CA GLN A 74 43.65 45.91 2.81
C GLN A 74 42.12 45.85 2.91
N MET A 75 41.50 46.75 3.69
CA MET A 75 40.04 46.82 3.80
C MET A 75 39.38 47.36 2.52
N LEU A 76 40.00 48.33 1.86
CA LEU A 76 39.53 48.84 0.56
C LEU A 76 39.60 47.77 -0.53
N GLU A 77 40.70 47.04 -0.63
CA GLU A 77 40.85 45.94 -1.59
C GLU A 77 39.78 44.87 -1.38
N ARG A 78 39.53 44.49 -0.13
CA ARG A 78 38.46 43.54 0.21
C ARG A 78 37.07 44.07 -0.16
N HIS A 79 36.80 45.35 0.10
CA HIS A 79 35.52 45.95 -0.28
C HIS A 79 35.33 45.96 -1.80
N GLN A 80 36.36 46.33 -2.56
CA GLN A 80 36.32 46.33 -4.03
C GLN A 80 36.12 44.93 -4.60
N ALA A 81 36.73 43.91 -3.99
CA ALA A 81 36.57 42.52 -4.40
C ALA A 81 35.12 41.99 -4.21
N LEU A 82 34.41 42.47 -3.18
CA LEU A 82 33.04 42.02 -2.86
C LEU A 82 31.95 42.79 -3.62
N ALA A 83 32.24 43.98 -4.14
CA ALA A 83 31.30 44.79 -4.90
C ALA A 83 30.65 44.05 -6.09
N PRO A 84 31.39 43.36 -6.99
CA PRO A 84 30.78 42.69 -8.14
C PRO A 84 29.87 41.53 -7.73
N ASP A 85 30.23 40.77 -6.69
CA ASP A 85 29.41 39.67 -6.18
C ASP A 85 28.10 40.17 -5.58
N LEU A 86 28.15 41.32 -4.90
CA LEU A 86 26.95 41.98 -4.40
C LEU A 86 26.10 42.47 -5.56
N GLU A 87 26.65 43.21 -6.53
CA GLU A 87 25.90 43.74 -7.68
C GLU A 87 25.28 42.65 -8.56
N ALA A 88 25.91 41.47 -8.65
CA ALA A 88 25.38 40.32 -9.38
C ALA A 88 24.16 39.68 -8.70
N HIS A 89 23.92 39.93 -7.41
CA HIS A 89 22.83 39.32 -6.68
C HIS A 89 21.48 40.00 -7.04
N PRO A 90 20.40 39.23 -7.32
CA PRO A 90 19.13 39.78 -7.83
C PRO A 90 18.44 40.76 -6.87
N LEU A 91 18.69 40.63 -5.57
CA LEU A 91 18.14 41.52 -4.55
C LEU A 91 19.03 42.75 -4.26
N ALA A 92 20.19 42.87 -4.90
CA ALA A 92 21.19 43.88 -4.53
C ALA A 92 20.74 45.30 -4.80
N ALA A 93 20.12 45.56 -5.95
CA ALA A 93 19.56 46.87 -6.27
C ALA A 93 18.54 47.31 -5.21
N GLN A 94 17.66 46.39 -4.78
CA GLN A 94 16.66 46.67 -3.74
C GLN A 94 17.29 46.83 -2.36
N LEU A 95 18.38 46.11 -2.06
CA LEU A 95 19.09 46.21 -0.78
C LEU A 95 19.85 47.54 -0.67
N LEU A 96 20.54 47.94 -1.74
CA LEU A 96 21.37 49.13 -1.79
C LEU A 96 20.57 50.43 -1.83
N ASP A 97 19.35 50.41 -2.39
CA ASP A 97 18.40 51.53 -2.38
C ASP A 97 17.85 51.86 -0.97
N ARG A 98 18.04 50.95 0.00
CA ARG A 98 17.57 51.14 1.39
C ARG A 98 18.62 51.76 2.30
N ASP A 99 18.13 52.49 3.30
CA ASP A 99 18.93 53.00 4.41
C ASP A 99 19.69 51.87 5.11
N ALA A 100 20.95 52.12 5.48
CA ALA A 100 21.86 51.10 6.01
C ALA A 100 21.33 50.42 7.29
N ASP A 101 20.65 51.16 8.15
CA ASP A 101 20.04 50.69 9.40
C ASP A 101 18.82 49.76 9.19
N LYS A 102 18.20 49.79 7.99
CA LYS A 102 17.00 49.00 7.67
C LYS A 102 17.30 47.75 6.85
N ARG A 103 18.51 47.61 6.31
CA ARG A 103 18.89 46.51 5.41
C ARG A 103 18.76 45.14 6.08
N ASP A 104 19.23 45.00 7.31
CA ASP A 104 19.22 43.71 8.04
C ASP A 104 17.78 43.25 8.36
N GLY A 105 16.94 44.18 8.82
CA GLY A 105 15.52 43.89 9.07
C GLY A 105 14.79 43.47 7.81
N TRP A 106 15.08 44.13 6.68
CA TRP A 106 14.51 43.75 5.39
C TRP A 106 14.99 42.38 4.89
N LEU A 107 16.29 42.08 4.98
CA LEU A 107 16.83 40.76 4.61
C LEU A 107 16.22 39.65 5.46
N SER A 108 16.05 39.90 6.76
CA SER A 108 15.40 38.95 7.68
C SER A 108 13.94 38.67 7.27
N GLN A 109 13.21 39.71 6.87
CA GLN A 109 11.85 39.58 6.39
C GLN A 109 11.78 38.80 5.06
N GLN A 110 12.67 39.09 4.11
CA GLN A 110 12.74 38.35 2.83
C GLN A 110 13.07 36.88 3.06
N LEU A 111 14.00 36.58 3.96
CA LEU A 111 14.36 35.22 4.30
C LEU A 111 13.18 34.48 4.94
N SER A 112 12.46 35.13 5.86
CA SER A 112 11.24 34.56 6.46
C SER A 112 10.18 34.27 5.39
N GLN A 113 9.94 35.22 4.48
CA GLN A 113 8.96 35.07 3.41
C GLN A 113 9.32 33.94 2.45
N LEU A 114 10.60 33.81 2.07
CA LEU A 114 11.08 32.72 1.24
C LEU A 114 10.91 31.36 1.92
N ASN A 115 11.24 31.26 3.21
CA ASN A 115 11.05 30.02 3.97
C ASN A 115 9.57 29.62 4.05
N GLU A 116 8.65 30.57 4.22
CA GLU A 116 7.21 30.29 4.18
C GLU A 116 6.72 29.84 2.81
N VAL A 117 7.27 30.38 1.73
CA VAL A 117 6.94 29.93 0.36
C VAL A 117 7.48 28.52 0.14
N ILE A 118 8.75 28.27 0.48
CA ILE A 118 9.37 26.94 0.37
C ILE A 118 8.56 25.90 1.15
N ALA A 119 8.23 26.17 2.41
CA ALA A 119 7.45 25.23 3.22
C ALA A 119 6.07 24.92 2.63
N ARG A 120 5.39 25.93 2.06
CA ARG A 120 4.10 25.73 1.36
C ARG A 120 4.25 24.90 0.09
N ASP A 121 5.29 25.17 -0.70
CA ASP A 121 5.54 24.44 -1.93
C ASP A 121 5.95 22.99 -1.66
N GLU A 122 6.73 22.73 -0.61
CA GLU A 122 7.07 21.38 -0.15
C GLU A 122 5.82 20.59 0.28
N GLN A 123 4.93 21.21 1.06
CA GLN A 123 3.65 20.58 1.43
C GLN A 123 2.80 20.26 0.20
N ARG A 124 2.72 21.19 -0.76
CA ARG A 124 2.00 20.97 -2.01
C ARG A 124 2.62 19.84 -2.84
N GLN A 125 3.95 19.76 -2.91
CA GLN A 125 4.65 18.70 -3.61
C GLN A 125 4.36 17.33 -2.98
N GLN A 126 4.37 17.24 -1.65
CA GLN A 126 4.01 16.01 -0.92
C GLN A 126 2.56 15.58 -1.18
N ALA A 127 1.62 16.54 -1.22
CA ALA A 127 0.22 16.25 -1.55
C ALA A 127 0.07 15.74 -2.99
N LEU A 128 0.77 16.34 -3.96
CA LEU A 128 0.77 15.89 -5.35
C LEU A 128 1.38 14.50 -5.52
N LEU A 129 2.47 14.19 -4.81
CA LEU A 129 3.08 12.86 -4.83
C LEU A 129 2.14 11.79 -4.24
N THR A 130 1.42 12.13 -3.18
CA THR A 130 0.39 11.24 -2.61
C THR A 130 -0.73 10.99 -3.61
N LEU A 131 -1.25 12.05 -4.23
CA LEU A 131 -2.30 11.94 -5.25
C LEU A 131 -1.85 11.10 -6.45
N GLN A 132 -0.60 11.26 -6.89
CA GLN A 132 -0.02 10.46 -7.99
C GLN A 132 0.04 8.97 -7.63
N LYS A 133 0.46 8.63 -6.40
CA LYS A 133 0.50 7.25 -5.92
C LYS A 133 -0.91 6.65 -5.85
N ASP A 134 -1.87 7.41 -5.36
CA ASP A 134 -3.27 6.97 -5.28
C ASP A 134 -3.89 6.76 -6.66
N ALA A 135 -3.62 7.66 -7.61
CA ALA A 135 -4.06 7.51 -8.99
C ALA A 135 -3.49 6.24 -9.65
N ALA A 136 -2.19 5.97 -9.46
CA ALA A 136 -1.56 4.74 -9.96
C ALA A 136 -2.18 3.48 -9.35
N ARG A 137 -2.44 3.48 -8.03
CA ARG A 137 -3.11 2.38 -7.34
C ARG A 137 -4.53 2.15 -7.89
N LEU A 138 -5.32 3.22 -8.05
CA LEU A 138 -6.68 3.14 -8.59
C LEU A 138 -6.68 2.62 -10.03
N GLN A 139 -5.71 3.03 -10.86
CA GLN A 139 -5.57 2.53 -12.22
C GLN A 139 -5.26 1.02 -12.25
N GLN A 140 -4.40 0.54 -11.36
CA GLN A 140 -4.13 -0.89 -11.23
C GLN A 140 -5.37 -1.68 -10.78
N GLN A 141 -6.14 -1.14 -9.82
CA GLN A 141 -7.38 -1.76 -9.36
C GLN A 141 -8.44 -1.83 -10.47
N LEU A 142 -8.57 -0.77 -11.28
CA LEU A 142 -9.48 -0.75 -12.42
C LEU A 142 -9.10 -1.81 -13.46
N GLN A 143 -7.80 -1.95 -13.76
CA GLN A 143 -7.33 -2.97 -14.69
C GLN A 143 -7.66 -4.37 -14.17
N ALA A 144 -7.36 -4.66 -12.90
CA ALA A 144 -7.66 -5.96 -12.29
C ALA A 144 -9.17 -6.27 -12.28
N ALA A 145 -10.01 -5.29 -11.97
CA ALA A 145 -11.47 -5.46 -11.99
C ALA A 145 -11.98 -5.70 -13.42
N THR A 146 -11.40 -5.04 -14.42
CA THR A 146 -11.74 -5.23 -15.83
C THR A 146 -11.37 -6.64 -16.30
N ASP A 147 -10.18 -7.11 -15.98
CA ASP A 147 -9.71 -8.45 -16.34
C ASP A 147 -10.55 -9.55 -15.66
N ALA A 148 -10.90 -9.34 -14.38
CA ALA A 148 -11.78 -10.25 -13.63
C ALA A 148 -13.20 -10.29 -14.25
N SER A 149 -13.75 -9.14 -14.65
CA SER A 149 -15.05 -9.06 -15.30
C SER A 149 -15.06 -9.76 -16.66
N GLN A 150 -14.02 -9.55 -17.49
CA GLN A 150 -13.89 -10.24 -18.77
C GLN A 150 -13.78 -11.76 -18.59
N THR A 151 -13.03 -12.20 -17.58
CA THR A 151 -12.88 -13.63 -17.27
C THR A 151 -14.20 -14.24 -16.81
N ALA A 152 -14.94 -13.57 -15.93
CA ALA A 152 -16.27 -13.99 -15.50
C ALA A 152 -17.26 -14.07 -16.68
N ALA A 153 -17.24 -13.07 -17.58
CA ALA A 153 -18.09 -13.08 -18.78
C ALA A 153 -17.78 -14.27 -19.70
N ARG A 154 -16.49 -14.61 -19.87
CA ARG A 154 -16.08 -15.80 -20.64
C ARG A 154 -16.55 -17.09 -19.98
N HIS A 155 -16.43 -17.21 -18.65
CA HIS A 155 -16.94 -18.38 -17.93
C HIS A 155 -18.44 -18.54 -18.07
N VAL A 156 -19.22 -17.45 -17.97
CA VAL A 156 -20.68 -17.50 -18.17
C VAL A 156 -21.01 -17.91 -19.61
N ALA A 157 -20.32 -17.35 -20.61
CA ALA A 157 -20.54 -17.72 -22.01
C ALA A 157 -20.27 -19.21 -22.26
N GLU A 158 -19.20 -19.75 -21.67
CA GLU A 158 -18.88 -21.18 -21.75
C GLU A 158 -19.92 -22.04 -21.03
N GLN A 159 -20.37 -21.65 -19.84
CA GLN A 159 -21.43 -22.35 -19.12
C GLN A 159 -22.75 -22.37 -19.91
N LEU A 160 -23.15 -21.25 -20.51
CA LEU A 160 -24.35 -21.20 -21.35
C LEU A 160 -24.24 -22.13 -22.55
N LYS A 161 -23.06 -22.22 -23.17
CA LYS A 161 -22.81 -23.15 -24.28
C LYS A 161 -22.89 -24.60 -23.83
N GLN A 162 -22.37 -24.93 -22.64
CA GLN A 162 -22.47 -26.27 -22.08
C GLN A 162 -23.92 -26.64 -21.75
N LEU A 163 -24.69 -25.71 -21.17
CA LEU A 163 -26.11 -25.90 -20.91
C LEU A 163 -26.93 -26.12 -22.19
N ASP A 164 -26.65 -25.36 -23.26
CA ASP A 164 -27.28 -25.56 -24.57
C ASP A 164 -26.96 -26.95 -25.15
N ALA A 165 -25.70 -27.38 -25.06
CA ALA A 165 -25.30 -28.72 -25.48
C ALA A 165 -25.99 -29.81 -24.65
N ASP A 166 -26.10 -29.64 -23.33
CA ASP A 166 -26.79 -30.59 -22.46
C ASP A 166 -28.30 -30.62 -22.72
N GLN A 167 -28.92 -29.47 -23.01
CA GLN A 167 -30.33 -29.39 -23.43
C GLN A 167 -30.57 -30.15 -24.74
N GLN A 168 -29.71 -29.93 -25.76
CA GLN A 168 -29.79 -30.65 -27.03
C GLN A 168 -29.65 -32.16 -26.83
N ARG A 169 -28.68 -32.59 -26.01
CA ARG A 169 -28.50 -34.01 -25.67
C ARG A 169 -29.72 -34.60 -24.96
N LEU A 170 -30.29 -33.88 -24.00
CA LEU A 170 -31.51 -34.29 -23.32
C LEU A 170 -32.68 -34.42 -24.30
N GLU A 171 -32.84 -33.48 -25.23
CA GLU A 171 -33.89 -33.51 -26.24
C GLU A 171 -33.71 -34.68 -27.22
N GLU A 172 -32.48 -34.98 -27.64
CA GLU A 172 -32.15 -36.16 -28.45
C GLU A 172 -32.52 -37.46 -27.71
N GLU A 173 -32.12 -37.59 -26.44
CA GLU A 173 -32.43 -38.74 -25.60
C GLU A 173 -33.95 -38.90 -25.39
N LEU A 174 -34.66 -37.81 -25.06
CA LEU A 174 -36.13 -37.82 -24.93
C LEU A 174 -36.82 -38.17 -26.24
N THR A 175 -36.29 -37.70 -27.38
CA THR A 175 -36.84 -38.05 -28.70
C THR A 175 -36.70 -39.55 -28.97
N ALA A 176 -35.59 -40.17 -28.56
CA ALA A 176 -35.39 -41.62 -28.67
C ALA A 176 -36.41 -42.43 -27.85
N PHE A 177 -36.97 -41.86 -26.77
CA PHE A 177 -38.02 -42.48 -25.97
C PHE A 177 -39.44 -42.33 -26.54
N THR A 178 -39.65 -41.46 -27.55
CA THR A 178 -40.96 -41.24 -28.20
C THR A 178 -41.73 -42.51 -28.59
N PRO A 179 -41.14 -43.57 -29.15
CA PRO A 179 -41.88 -44.79 -29.49
C PRO A 179 -42.28 -45.66 -28.27
N LEU A 180 -41.69 -45.44 -27.10
CA LEU A 180 -41.85 -46.29 -25.92
C LEU A 180 -42.81 -45.71 -24.87
N VAL A 181 -42.94 -44.38 -24.82
CA VAL A 181 -43.72 -43.69 -23.77
C VAL A 181 -44.74 -42.73 -24.37
N SER A 182 -45.81 -42.49 -23.61
CA SER A 182 -46.86 -41.57 -24.04
C SER A 182 -46.33 -40.13 -24.08
N PRO A 183 -46.91 -39.25 -24.93
CA PRO A 183 -46.48 -37.85 -25.01
C PRO A 183 -46.64 -37.10 -23.68
N GLN A 184 -47.59 -37.50 -22.83
CA GLN A 184 -47.76 -36.90 -21.48
C GLN A 184 -46.58 -37.21 -20.56
N VAL A 185 -46.02 -38.41 -20.66
CA VAL A 185 -44.85 -38.80 -19.87
C VAL A 185 -43.59 -38.09 -20.35
N LEU A 186 -43.40 -37.96 -21.66
CA LEU A 186 -42.27 -37.20 -22.22
C LEU A 186 -42.29 -35.73 -21.77
N GLU A 187 -43.47 -35.12 -21.71
CA GLU A 187 -43.61 -33.75 -21.23
C GLU A 187 -43.35 -33.65 -19.72
N GLY A 188 -43.85 -34.61 -18.93
CA GLY A 188 -43.52 -34.71 -17.51
C GLY A 188 -42.01 -34.83 -17.27
N LEU A 189 -41.30 -35.62 -18.08
CA LEU A 189 -39.84 -35.77 -17.98
C LEU A 189 -39.08 -34.46 -18.29
N ARG A 190 -39.66 -33.55 -19.10
CA ARG A 190 -39.08 -32.21 -19.35
C ARG A 190 -39.30 -31.24 -18.19
N SER A 191 -40.46 -31.30 -17.54
CA SER A 191 -40.83 -30.34 -16.48
C SER A 191 -40.41 -30.77 -15.08
N ASP A 192 -40.60 -32.05 -14.76
CA ASP A 192 -40.29 -32.64 -13.45
C ASP A 192 -39.97 -34.14 -13.64
N ALA A 193 -38.71 -34.40 -13.99
CA ALA A 193 -38.23 -35.74 -14.25
C ALA A 193 -38.39 -36.67 -13.05
N SER A 194 -38.15 -36.17 -11.82
CA SER A 194 -38.19 -37.00 -10.62
C SER A 194 -39.61 -37.50 -10.33
N ALA A 195 -40.60 -36.59 -10.34
CA ALA A 195 -41.98 -36.97 -10.10
C ALA A 195 -42.51 -37.90 -11.20
N THR A 196 -42.15 -37.63 -12.45
CA THR A 196 -42.60 -38.41 -13.60
C THR A 196 -42.02 -39.82 -13.60
N VAL A 197 -40.73 -39.99 -13.25
CA VAL A 197 -40.11 -41.31 -13.11
C VAL A 197 -40.78 -42.11 -11.99
N MET A 198 -41.04 -41.51 -10.83
CA MET A 198 -41.74 -42.19 -9.73
C MET A 198 -43.15 -42.66 -10.14
N GLN A 199 -43.88 -41.83 -10.89
CA GLN A 199 -45.20 -42.19 -11.40
C GLN A 199 -45.13 -43.35 -12.40
N LEU A 200 -44.14 -43.33 -13.31
CA LEU A 200 -43.88 -44.42 -14.25
C LEU A 200 -43.58 -45.74 -13.52
N GLU A 201 -42.72 -45.70 -12.51
CA GLU A 201 -42.38 -46.88 -11.70
C GLU A 201 -43.63 -47.48 -11.02
N GLN A 202 -44.50 -46.62 -10.47
CA GLN A 202 -45.76 -47.07 -9.89
C GLN A 202 -46.70 -47.72 -10.93
N GLN A 203 -46.81 -47.12 -12.12
CA GLN A 203 -47.63 -47.64 -13.21
C GLN A 203 -47.11 -48.99 -13.72
N ILE A 204 -45.78 -49.12 -13.89
CA ILE A 204 -45.14 -50.38 -14.30
C ILE A 204 -45.40 -51.46 -13.25
N THR A 205 -45.18 -51.16 -11.97
CA THR A 205 -45.44 -52.10 -10.88
C THR A 205 -46.89 -52.57 -10.88
N GLN A 206 -47.85 -51.63 -10.95
CA GLN A 206 -49.28 -51.97 -11.01
C GLN A 206 -49.64 -52.81 -12.24
N ARG A 207 -49.00 -52.57 -13.39
CA ARG A 207 -49.21 -53.37 -14.60
C ARG A 207 -48.65 -54.78 -14.47
N LEU A 208 -47.51 -54.95 -13.82
CA LEU A 208 -46.93 -56.26 -13.54
C LEU A 208 -47.86 -57.06 -12.62
N ASP A 209 -48.35 -56.44 -11.53
CA ASP A 209 -49.30 -57.09 -10.61
C ASP A 209 -50.59 -57.52 -11.33
N GLN A 210 -51.12 -56.69 -12.22
CA GLN A 210 -52.31 -57.04 -13.02
C GLN A 210 -52.06 -58.22 -13.97
N LEU A 211 -50.88 -58.29 -14.58
CA LEU A 211 -50.51 -59.40 -15.47
C LEU A 211 -50.36 -60.70 -14.68
N GLU A 212 -49.77 -60.64 -13.49
CA GLU A 212 -49.67 -61.79 -12.59
C GLU A 212 -51.07 -62.30 -12.21
N GLN A 213 -51.96 -61.42 -11.76
CA GLN A 213 -53.36 -61.76 -11.45
C GLN A 213 -54.09 -62.38 -12.65
N GLN A 214 -53.94 -61.80 -13.86
CA GLN A 214 -54.55 -62.38 -15.06
C GLN A 214 -54.01 -63.78 -15.37
N THR A 215 -52.73 -64.04 -15.07
CA THR A 215 -52.11 -65.34 -15.29
C THR A 215 -52.66 -66.37 -14.29
N GLU A 216 -52.80 -65.99 -13.02
CA GLU A 216 -53.43 -66.81 -11.97
C GLU A 216 -54.90 -67.11 -12.32
N GLU A 217 -55.68 -66.11 -12.73
CA GLU A 217 -57.08 -66.31 -13.13
C GLU A 217 -57.21 -67.25 -14.34
N GLN A 218 -56.32 -67.13 -15.34
CA GLN A 218 -56.29 -68.04 -16.49
C GLN A 218 -55.92 -69.46 -16.07
N GLN A 219 -55.00 -69.62 -15.13
CA GLN A 219 -54.62 -70.92 -14.57
C GLN A 219 -55.83 -71.57 -13.88
N GLU A 220 -56.52 -70.83 -13.01
CA GLU A 220 -57.73 -71.32 -12.34
C GLU A 220 -58.84 -71.71 -13.32
N GLN A 221 -59.06 -70.90 -14.37
CA GLN A 221 -60.06 -71.23 -15.39
C GLN A 221 -59.72 -72.53 -16.11
N ARG A 222 -58.44 -72.77 -16.43
CA ARG A 222 -57.99 -74.03 -17.05
C ARG A 222 -58.20 -75.21 -16.10
N GLU A 223 -57.90 -75.05 -14.81
CA GLU A 223 -58.13 -76.11 -13.82
C GLU A 223 -59.62 -76.45 -13.65
N ARG A 224 -60.48 -75.42 -13.59
CA ARG A 224 -61.95 -75.60 -13.53
C ARG A 224 -62.45 -76.31 -14.79
N GLN A 225 -61.98 -75.93 -15.97
CA GLN A 225 -62.35 -76.58 -17.22
C GLN A 225 -61.97 -78.07 -17.23
N GLN A 226 -60.74 -78.40 -16.81
CA GLN A 226 -60.30 -79.80 -16.68
C GLN A 226 -61.14 -80.59 -15.67
N ASN A 227 -61.52 -79.97 -14.56
CA ASN A 227 -62.38 -80.61 -13.55
C ASN A 227 -63.80 -80.87 -14.09
N ILE A 228 -64.36 -79.92 -14.84
CA ILE A 228 -65.66 -80.10 -15.51
C ILE A 228 -65.58 -81.25 -16.53
N GLU A 229 -64.54 -81.31 -17.35
CA GLU A 229 -64.33 -82.41 -18.31
C GLU A 229 -64.28 -83.78 -17.61
N LYS A 230 -63.53 -83.89 -16.50
CA LYS A 230 -63.50 -85.12 -15.69
C LYS A 230 -64.88 -85.49 -15.15
N GLN A 231 -65.62 -84.53 -14.58
CA GLN A 231 -66.97 -84.77 -14.06
C GLN A 231 -67.96 -85.18 -15.17
N GLN A 232 -67.85 -84.61 -16.37
CA GLN A 232 -68.67 -85.00 -17.52
C GLN A 232 -68.41 -86.44 -17.95
N ILE A 233 -67.15 -86.87 -17.98
CA ILE A 233 -66.77 -88.26 -18.28
C ILE A 233 -67.35 -89.21 -17.21
N GLU A 234 -67.21 -88.88 -15.93
CA GLU A 234 -67.79 -89.67 -14.84
C GLU A 234 -69.32 -89.76 -14.93
N GLN A 235 -70.00 -88.64 -15.26
CA GLN A 235 -71.44 -88.60 -15.42
C GLN A 235 -71.89 -89.47 -16.60
N GLN A 236 -71.20 -89.41 -17.74
CA GLN A 236 -71.48 -90.28 -18.89
C GLN A 236 -71.33 -91.76 -18.52
N ALA A 237 -70.28 -92.12 -17.79
CA ALA A 237 -70.09 -93.49 -17.31
C ALA A 237 -71.22 -93.95 -16.38
N ARG A 238 -71.69 -93.08 -15.47
CA ARG A 238 -72.85 -93.37 -14.60
C ARG A 238 -74.14 -93.55 -15.40
N LEU A 239 -74.39 -92.71 -16.40
CA LEU A 239 -75.57 -92.80 -17.26
C LEU A 239 -75.57 -94.09 -18.09
N GLN A 240 -74.42 -94.48 -18.65
CA GLN A 240 -74.27 -95.77 -19.35
C GLN A 240 -74.61 -96.94 -18.43
N ARG A 241 -74.06 -96.95 -17.20
CA ARG A 241 -74.32 -98.00 -16.22
C ARG A 241 -75.77 -98.04 -15.75
N GLN A 242 -76.43 -96.89 -15.60
CA GLN A 242 -77.88 -96.85 -15.34
C GLN A 242 -78.68 -97.46 -16.49
N GLY A 243 -78.30 -97.19 -17.74
CA GLY A 243 -78.90 -97.78 -18.92
C GLY A 243 -78.76 -99.30 -18.96
N GLU A 244 -77.56 -99.82 -18.66
CA GLU A 244 -77.30 -101.26 -18.53
C GLU A 244 -78.19 -101.91 -17.47
N LEU A 245 -78.24 -101.32 -16.27
CA LEU A 245 -79.06 -101.81 -15.16
C LEU A 245 -80.57 -101.76 -15.48
N ALA A 246 -81.05 -100.72 -16.18
CA ALA A 246 -82.45 -100.63 -16.59
C ALA A 246 -82.84 -101.74 -17.59
N LEU A 247 -81.95 -102.07 -18.54
CA LEU A 247 -82.14 -103.21 -19.44
C LEU A 247 -82.18 -104.53 -18.67
N GLU A 248 -81.30 -104.71 -17.68
CA GLU A 248 -81.33 -105.90 -16.81
C GLU A 248 -82.63 -106.02 -16.03
N VAL A 249 -83.14 -104.94 -15.43
CA VAL A 249 -84.43 -104.94 -14.72
C VAL A 249 -85.56 -105.30 -15.67
N THR A 250 -85.57 -104.73 -16.88
CA THR A 250 -86.61 -105.03 -17.88
C THR A 250 -86.57 -106.50 -18.30
N ARG A 251 -85.37 -107.06 -18.49
CA ARG A 251 -85.15 -108.49 -18.78
C ARG A 251 -85.66 -109.37 -17.65
N LEU A 252 -85.35 -109.03 -16.40
CA LEU A 252 -85.81 -109.77 -15.22
C LEU A 252 -87.32 -109.69 -15.03
N ALA A 253 -87.94 -108.52 -15.27
CA ALA A 253 -89.39 -108.34 -15.24
C ALA A 253 -90.09 -109.19 -16.31
N ALA A 254 -89.59 -109.19 -17.54
CA ALA A 254 -90.11 -110.06 -18.61
C ALA A 254 -89.98 -111.54 -18.24
N GLN A 255 -88.86 -111.95 -17.63
CA GLN A 255 -88.66 -113.31 -17.14
C GLN A 255 -89.63 -113.68 -16.01
N GLN A 256 -89.91 -112.75 -15.09
CA GLN A 256 -90.88 -112.93 -14.02
C GLN A 256 -92.31 -113.03 -14.57
N GLN A 257 -92.69 -112.20 -15.54
CA GLN A 257 -94.00 -112.27 -16.16
C GLN A 257 -94.19 -113.60 -16.93
N ALA A 258 -93.15 -114.04 -17.65
CA ALA A 258 -93.16 -115.35 -18.31
C ALA A 258 -93.30 -116.50 -17.31
N SER A 259 -92.61 -116.45 -16.17
CA SER A 259 -92.73 -117.48 -15.14
C SER A 259 -94.09 -117.44 -14.41
N GLN A 260 -94.65 -116.25 -14.16
CA GLN A 260 -96.00 -116.09 -13.63
C GLN A 260 -97.07 -116.60 -14.61
N GLN A 261 -96.94 -116.31 -15.91
CA GLN A 261 -97.82 -116.85 -16.94
C GLN A 261 -97.73 -118.38 -17.03
N ALA A 262 -96.52 -118.94 -16.94
CA ALA A 262 -96.32 -120.38 -16.88
C ALA A 262 -96.96 -120.99 -15.62
N LEU A 263 -96.86 -120.32 -14.47
CA LEU A 263 -97.49 -120.74 -13.22
C LEU A 263 -99.02 -120.64 -13.25
N THR A 264 -99.59 -119.56 -13.81
CA THR A 264 -101.05 -119.45 -14.00
C THR A 264 -101.56 -120.52 -14.96
N GLY A 265 -100.84 -120.80 -16.05
CA GLY A 265 -101.19 -121.89 -16.96
C GLY A 265 -101.10 -123.29 -16.34
N LEU A 266 -100.36 -123.45 -15.23
CA LEU A 266 -100.30 -124.70 -14.46
C LEU A 266 -101.37 -124.77 -13.35
N LEU A 267 -101.98 -123.66 -12.97
CA LEU A 267 -102.90 -123.55 -11.84
C LEU A 267 -104.36 -123.21 -12.24
N GLY A 268 -104.65 -122.99 -13.53
CA GLY A 268 -106.00 -122.85 -14.08
C GLY A 268 -106.07 -121.99 -15.33
#